data_AF-A0A953IEX7-F1
#
_entry.id   AF-A0A953IEX7-F1
#
_cell.length_a   1.000
_cell.length_b   1.000
_cell.length_c   1.000
_cell.angle_alpha   90.00
_cell.angle_beta   90.00
_cell.angle_gamma   90.00
#
_symmetry.space_group_name_H-M   'P 1'
#
loop_
_entity.id
_entity.type
_entity.pdbx_description
1 polymer ?
#
loop_
_entity_poly.entity_id
_entity_poly.type
_entity_poly.pdbx_seq_one_letter_code
_entity_poly.pdbx_strand_id
1 'polypeptide(L)'
;GLKVIVPGLIPHFFTGAAAGVFGNATGGRRGAIFGAFANGILISFLPALLLPVLGSLGFEGTTFGDSDFGIVGILLGYLIKLFS
;
A
#
# COMPACT_ATOMS: atom_id res chain seq x y z
N GLY A 1 -6.11 10.27 -19.16
CA GLY A 1 -7.30 10.01 -18.31
C GLY A 1 -6.83 9.71 -16.90
N LEU A 2 -7.64 10.05 -15.88
CA LEU A 2 -7.36 9.67 -14.49
C LEU A 2 -7.35 8.13 -14.39
N LYS A 3 -6.24 7.53 -13.93
CA LYS A 3 -6.18 6.09 -13.67
C LYS A 3 -7.09 5.79 -12.49
N VAL A 4 -8.13 4.99 -12.73
CA VAL A 4 -9.03 4.51 -11.67
C VAL A 4 -8.35 3.32 -11.00
N ILE A 5 -8.15 3.41 -9.69
CA ILE A 5 -7.59 2.33 -8.88
C ILE A 5 -8.75 1.63 -8.22
N VAL A 6 -8.93 0.35 -8.54
CA VAL A 6 -9.93 -0.49 -7.90
C VAL A 6 -9.26 -1.14 -6.69
N PRO A 7 -9.75 -0.90 -5.46
CA PRO A 7 -9.20 -1.55 -4.27
C PRO A 7 -9.26 -3.07 -4.39
N GLY A 8 -8.12 -3.73 -4.23
CA GLY A 8 -8.05 -5.19 -4.28
C GLY A 8 -8.64 -5.84 -3.04
N LEU A 9 -9.58 -6.76 -3.22
CA LEU A 9 -10.24 -7.48 -2.13
C LEU A 9 -9.27 -8.34 -1.31
N ILE A 10 -8.35 -9.03 -2.01
CA ILE A 10 -7.36 -9.94 -1.41
C ILE A 10 -6.41 -9.16 -0.48
N PRO A 11 -5.72 -8.08 -0.91
CA PRO A 11 -4.87 -7.29 -0.03
C PRO A 11 -5.61 -6.72 1.18
N HIS A 12 -6.82 -6.17 0.99
CA HIS A 12 -7.61 -5.61 2.08
C HIS A 12 -7.97 -6.66 3.13
N PHE A 13 -8.26 -7.88 2.69
CA PHE A 13 -8.53 -8.98 3.60
C PHE A 13 -7.28 -9.45 4.33
N PHE A 14 -6.24 -9.88 3.60
CA PHE A 14 -5.08 -10.54 4.22
C PHE A 14 -4.17 -9.57 4.98
N THR A 15 -3.79 -8.44 4.37
CA THR A 15 -2.93 -7.46 5.06
C THR A 15 -3.70 -6.71 6.13
N GLY A 16 -5.00 -6.42 5.91
CA GLY A 16 -5.89 -5.86 6.92
C GLY A 16 -6.08 -6.79 8.11
N ALA A 17 -6.23 -8.09 7.88
CA ALA A 17 -6.30 -9.09 8.95
C ALA A 17 -4.98 -9.16 9.72
N ALA A 18 -3.83 -9.18 9.04
CA ALA A 18 -2.53 -9.16 9.71
C ALA A 18 -2.36 -7.91 10.57
N ALA A 19 -2.66 -6.72 10.03
CA ALA A 19 -2.66 -5.47 10.78
C ALA A 19 -3.62 -5.49 11.99
N GLY A 20 -4.78 -6.13 11.84
CA GLY A 20 -5.72 -6.36 12.94
C GLY A 20 -5.18 -7.29 14.02
N VAL A 21 -4.49 -8.37 13.66
CA VAL A 21 -3.88 -9.32 14.62
C VAL A 21 -2.76 -8.63 15.42
N PHE A 22 -1.85 -7.92 14.76
CA PHE A 22 -0.79 -7.17 15.44
C PHE A 22 -1.34 -5.99 16.24
N GLY A 23 -2.34 -5.29 15.71
CA GLY A 23 -3.06 -4.24 16.44
C GLY A 23 -3.75 -4.78 17.69
N ASN A 24 -4.34 -5.99 17.63
CA ASN A 24 -4.91 -6.64 18.80
C ASN A 24 -3.86 -7.00 19.84
N ALA A 25 -2.70 -7.51 19.41
CA ALA A 25 -1.62 -7.87 20.32
C ALA A 25 -1.04 -6.64 21.07
N THR A 26 -1.00 -5.48 20.43
CA THR A 26 -0.42 -4.25 21.01
C THR A 26 -1.42 -3.34 21.72
N GLY A 27 -2.68 -3.33 21.30
CA GLY A 27 -3.71 -2.39 21.78
C GLY A 27 -5.09 -3.01 22.01
N GLY A 28 -5.18 -4.34 22.07
CA GLY A 28 -6.43 -5.08 22.23
C GLY A 28 -7.44 -4.78 21.11
N ARG A 29 -8.74 -4.92 21.41
CA ARG A 29 -9.81 -4.75 20.41
C ARG A 29 -9.78 -3.40 19.69
N ARG A 30 -9.41 -2.33 20.39
CA ARG A 30 -9.27 -0.99 19.79
C ARG A 30 -8.09 -0.95 18.83
N GLY A 31 -6.95 -1.50 19.23
CA GLY A 31 -5.78 -1.61 18.35
C GLY A 31 -6.07 -2.44 17.10
N ALA A 32 -6.86 -3.51 17.23
CA ALA A 32 -7.28 -4.31 16.08
C ALA A 32 -8.09 -3.49 15.05
N ILE A 33 -9.08 -2.71 15.53
CA ILE A 33 -9.94 -1.88 14.69
C ILE A 33 -9.11 -0.79 14.01
N PHE A 34 -8.34 -0.02 14.79
CA PHE A 34 -7.56 1.09 14.24
C PHE A 34 -6.42 0.62 13.34
N GLY A 35 -5.76 -0.50 13.65
CA GLY A 35 -4.71 -1.08 12.83
C GLY A 35 -5.22 -1.55 11.47
N ALA A 36 -6.31 -2.32 11.43
CA ALA A 36 -6.91 -2.77 10.19
C ALA A 36 -7.46 -1.60 9.34
N PHE A 37 -8.10 -0.61 9.99
CA PHE A 37 -8.63 0.56 9.30
C PHE A 37 -7.52 1.44 8.69
N ALA A 38 -6.46 1.74 9.46
CA ALA A 38 -5.33 2.51 8.97
C ALA A 38 -4.62 1.80 7.81
N ASN A 39 -4.41 0.48 7.90
CA ASN A 39 -3.85 -0.28 6.80
C ASN A 39 -4.74 -0.23 5.54
N GLY A 40 -6.06 -0.37 5.69
CA GLY A 40 -7.02 -0.26 4.57
C GLY A 40 -6.95 1.08 3.83
N ILE A 41 -6.82 2.19 4.58
CA ILE A 41 -6.59 3.52 3.98
C ILE A 41 -5.25 3.52 3.22
N LEU A 42 -4.17 3.09 3.87
CA LEU A 42 -2.84 3.11 3.25
C LEU A 42 -2.81 2.36 1.92
N ILE A 43 -3.28 1.11 1.89
CA ILE A 43 -3.26 0.29 0.66
C ILE A 43 -4.25 0.76 -0.42
N SER A 44 -5.21 1.61 -0.08
CA SER A 44 -6.11 2.24 -1.07
C SER A 44 -5.46 3.42 -1.79
N PHE A 45 -4.62 4.19 -1.08
CA PHE A 45 -4.04 5.43 -1.61
C PHE A 45 -2.57 5.30 -2.06
N LEU A 46 -1.76 4.46 -1.41
CA LEU A 46 -0.35 4.23 -1.79
C LEU A 46 -0.17 3.81 -3.25
N PRO A 47 -1.00 2.89 -3.80
CA PRO A 47 -0.90 2.52 -5.21
C PRO A 47 -1.03 3.71 -6.17
N ALA A 48 -1.78 4.76 -5.79
CA ALA A 48 -1.89 5.97 -6.60
C ALA A 48 -0.59 6.74 -6.71
N LEU A 49 0.22 6.71 -5.64
CA LEU A 49 1.53 7.34 -5.61
C LEU A 49 2.61 6.46 -6.25
N LEU A 50 2.44 5.13 -6.23
CA LEU A 50 3.37 4.17 -6.80
C LEU A 50 3.23 4.01 -8.32
N LEU A 51 2.00 4.09 -8.86
CA LEU A 51 1.72 3.90 -10.30
C LEU A 51 2.57 4.78 -11.24
N PRO A 52 2.85 6.07 -10.96
CA PRO A 52 3.74 6.89 -11.77
C PRO A 52 5.19 6.41 -11.74
N VAL A 53 5.67 5.93 -10.59
CA VAL A 53 7.03 5.39 -10.42
C VAL A 53 7.19 4.11 -11.23
N LEU A 54 6.26 3.16 -11.08
CA LEU A 54 6.26 1.90 -11.84
C LEU A 54 6.09 2.13 -13.34
N GLY A 55 5.24 3.09 -13.74
CA GLY A 55 5.09 3.49 -15.15
C GLY A 55 6.41 3.98 -15.76
N SER A 56 7.20 4.78 -15.02
CA SER A 56 8.51 5.23 -15.49
C SER A 56 9.55 4.10 -15.65
N LEU A 57 9.31 2.95 -15.02
CA LEU A 57 10.14 1.75 -15.11
C LEU A 57 9.62 0.74 -16.16
N GLY A 58 8.55 1.07 -16.90
CA GLY A 58 7.95 0.20 -17.91
C GLY A 58 6.85 -0.74 -17.39
N PHE A 59 6.49 -0.66 -16.10
CA PHE A 59 5.40 -1.42 -15.49
C PHE A 59 4.11 -0.59 -15.49
N GLU A 60 3.54 -0.36 -16.67
CA GLU A 60 2.33 0.43 -16.80
C GLU A 60 1.08 -0.32 -16.34
N GLY A 61 0.30 0.32 -15.46
CA GLY A 61 -1.03 -0.19 -15.06
C GLY A 61 -1.00 -1.32 -14.04
N THR A 62 0.18 -1.76 -13.60
CA THR A 62 0.36 -2.70 -12.50
C THR A 62 0.87 -2.00 -11.26
N THR A 63 0.45 -2.48 -10.10
CA THR A 63 0.86 -1.97 -8.78
C THR A 63 0.76 -3.09 -7.76
N PHE A 64 1.42 -2.92 -6.62
CA PHE A 64 1.27 -3.80 -5.48
C PHE A 64 0.11 -3.35 -4.59
N GLY A 65 -0.53 -4.33 -3.94
CA GLY A 65 -1.67 -4.12 -3.05
C GLY A 65 -1.29 -3.96 -1.58
N ASP A 66 0.00 -4.07 -1.25
CA ASP A 66 0.49 -4.10 0.12
C ASP A 66 1.24 -2.80 0.43
N SER A 67 1.15 -2.36 1.69
CA SER A 67 1.64 -1.05 2.12
C SER A 67 3.17 -0.97 2.13
N ASP A 68 3.85 -2.05 2.48
CA ASP A 68 5.31 -2.18 2.45
C ASP A 68 5.88 -2.06 1.03
N PHE A 69 5.32 -2.79 0.06
CA PHE A 69 5.71 -2.66 -1.35
C PHE A 69 5.43 -1.27 -1.91
N GLY A 70 4.33 -0.64 -1.49
CA GLY A 70 4.02 0.75 -1.82
C GLY A 70 5.08 1.73 -1.32
N ILE A 71 5.44 1.64 -0.03
CA ILE A 71 6.43 2.54 0.58
C ILE A 71 7.81 2.30 -0.01
N VAL A 72 8.27 1.05 -0.06
CA VAL A 72 9.59 0.68 -0.57
C VAL A 72 9.71 1.06 -2.04
N GLY A 73 8.69 0.80 -2.86
CA GLY A 73 8.69 1.14 -4.27
C GLY A 73 8.77 2.65 -4.51
N ILE A 74 8.05 3.45 -3.72
CA ILE A 74 8.12 4.93 -3.79
C ILE A 74 9.52 5.42 -3.39
N LEU A 75 10.06 4.93 -2.27
CA LEU A 75 11.39 5.34 -1.78
C LEU A 75 12.50 4.97 -2.77
N LEU A 76 12.49 3.75 -3.29
CA LEU A 76 13.45 3.31 -4.32
C LEU A 76 13.29 4.12 -5.61
N GLY A 77 12.06 4.44 -6.02
CA GLY A 77 11.81 5.31 -7.17
C GLY A 77 12.44 6.69 -7.03
N TYR A 78 12.32 7.32 -5.85
CA TYR A 78 12.97 8.59 -5.58
C TYR A 78 14.49 8.47 -5.49
N LEU A 79 15.00 7.38 -4.91
CA LEU A 79 16.44 7.14 -4.83
C LEU A 79 17.05 7.00 -6.22
N ILE A 80 16.43 6.21 -7.11
CA ILE A 80 16.89 6.03 -8.50
C ILE A 80 16.88 7.37 -9.24
N LYS A 81 15.84 8.21 -9.04
CA LYS A 81 15.79 9.58 -9.58
C LYS A 81 16.90 10.50 -9.09
N LEU A 82 17.52 10.22 -7.94
CA LEU A 82 18.64 11.03 -7.44
C LEU A 82 19.94 10.76 -8.20
N PHE A 83 20.09 9.54 -8.75
CA PHE A 83 21.30 9.08 -9.43
C PHE A 83 21.18 9.02 -10.96
N SER A 84 19.99 9.28 -11.50
CA SER A 84 19.70 9.32 -12.93
C SER A 84 19.52 10.75 -13.42
#